data_AF-A0A815RP36-F1
#
_entry.id   AF-A0A815RP36-F1
#
_cell.length_a   1.000
_cell.length_b   1.000
_cell.length_c   1.000
_cell.angle_alpha   90.00
_cell.angle_beta   90.00
_cell.angle_gamma   90.00
#
_symmetry.space_group_name_H-M   'P 1'
#
loop_
_entity.id
_entity.type
_entity.pdbx_description
1 polymer ?
#
loop_
_entity_poly.entity_id
_entity_poly.type
_entity_poly.pdbx_seq_one_letter_code
_entity_poly.pdbx_strand_id
1 'polypeptide(L)' 'MLGAFLHGAQSPESFTGADEQDPIIWLQDVEQMFETASVRSEDRRKLLPMYFLGDAKKWDF' A
#
# COMPACT_ATOMS: atom_id res chain seq x y z
N MET A 1 10.16 17.42 4.69
CA MET A 1 9.95 17.58 3.25
C MET A 1 10.04 16.21 2.58
N LEU A 2 8.94 15.45 2.59
CA LEU A 2 8.87 14.08 2.03
C LEU A 2 8.07 14.05 0.71
N GLY A 3 8.03 15.19 -0.01
CA GLY A 3 7.08 15.41 -1.11
C GLY A 3 7.67 15.29 -2.51
N ALA A 4 8.94 14.91 -2.67
CA ALA A 4 9.65 15.10 -3.95
C ALA A 4 10.06 13.81 -4.70
N PHE A 5 9.78 12.61 -4.18
CA PHE A 5 10.28 11.35 -4.78
C PHE A 5 9.24 10.50 -5.52
N LEU A 6 8.01 10.97 -5.73
CA LEU A 6 6.95 10.21 -6.43
C LEU A 6 6.59 10.83 -7.80
N HIS A 7 7.58 11.19 -8.62
CA HIS A 7 7.30 11.57 -10.01
C HIS A 7 7.04 10.31 -10.85
N GLY A 8 5.85 9.72 -10.72
CA GLY A 8 5.35 8.68 -11.63
C GLY A 8 4.53 7.56 -10.99
N ALA A 9 4.72 7.26 -9.70
CA ALA A 9 3.92 6.26 -8.99
C ALA A 9 2.71 6.93 -8.33
N GLN A 10 1.51 6.64 -8.83
CA GLN A 10 0.29 6.95 -8.11
C GLN A 10 0.30 6.12 -6.81
N SER A 11 0.10 6.76 -5.65
CA SER A 11 -0.03 6.02 -4.39
C SER A 11 -1.24 5.09 -4.50
N PRO A 12 -1.15 3.81 -4.08
CA PRO A 12 -2.30 2.93 -4.04
C PRO A 12 -3.34 3.54 -3.11
N GLU A 13 -4.61 3.35 -3.45
CA GLU A 13 -5.70 3.67 -2.55
C GLU A 13 -5.56 2.87 -1.25
N SER A 14 -6.11 3.38 -0.16
CA SER A 14 -6.12 2.61 1.09
C SER A 14 -7.08 1.43 1.00
N PHE A 15 -6.69 0.29 1.55
CA PHE A 15 -7.55 -0.87 1.68
C PHE A 15 -8.44 -0.73 2.90
N THR A 16 -9.75 -0.69 2.69
CA THR A 16 -10.76 -0.57 3.74
C THR A 16 -11.43 -1.90 4.07
N GLY A 17 -11.32 -2.89 3.17
CA GLY A 17 -12.01 -4.16 3.26
C GLY A 17 -13.45 -4.13 2.74
N ALA A 18 -13.82 -3.11 1.95
CA ALA A 18 -15.11 -3.06 1.27
C ALA A 18 -15.22 -4.13 0.18
N ASP A 19 -16.42 -4.66 -0.05
CA ASP A 19 -16.66 -5.78 -0.99
C ASP A 19 -16.23 -5.46 -2.43
N GLU A 20 -16.23 -4.17 -2.81
CA GLU A 20 -15.81 -3.70 -4.13
C GLU A 20 -14.28 -3.62 -4.30
N GLN A 21 -13.51 -3.74 -3.20
CA GLN A 21 -12.05 -3.73 -3.24
C GLN A 21 -11.50 -5.15 -3.36
N ASP A 22 -11.06 -5.54 -4.56
CA ASP A 22 -10.36 -6.82 -4.76
C ASP A 22 -8.98 -6.79 -4.05
N PRO A 23 -8.74 -7.64 -3.04
CA PRO A 23 -7.50 -7.61 -2.28
C PRO A 23 -6.27 -8.03 -3.09
N ILE A 24 -6.45 -8.85 -4.14
CA ILE A 24 -5.34 -9.28 -5.01
C ILE A 24 -4.91 -8.13 -5.90
N ILE A 25 -5.86 -7.45 -6.54
CA ILE A 25 -5.57 -6.27 -7.39
C ILE A 25 -4.90 -5.19 -6.54
N TRP A 26 -5.44 -4.91 -5.35
CA TRP A 26 -4.88 -3.92 -4.45
C TRP A 26 -3.44 -4.25 -4.01
N LEU A 27 -3.15 -5.52 -3.68
CA LEU A 27 -1.79 -5.94 -3.33
C LEU A 27 -0.81 -5.76 -4.50
N GLN A 28 -1.24 -6.03 -5.73
CA GLN A 28 -0.41 -5.80 -6.93
C GLN A 28 -0.07 -4.32 -7.11
N ASP A 29 -1.03 -3.42 -6.89
CA ASP A 29 -0.80 -1.97 -6.96
C ASP A 29 0.21 -1.50 -5.89
N VAL A 30 0.10 -2.04 -4.66
CA VAL A 30 1.05 -1.76 -3.58
C VAL A 30 2.46 -2.29 -3.91
N GLU A 31 2.56 -3.49 -4.46
CA GLU A 31 3.84 -4.07 -4.90
C GLU A 31 4.48 -3.23 -6.00
N GLN A 32 3.72 -2.83 -7.02
CA GLN A 32 4.21 -2.00 -8.11
C GLN A 32 4.71 -0.63 -7.61
N MET A 33 4.00 -0.02 -6.66
CA MET A 33 4.43 1.21 -6.01
C MET A 33 5.73 1.00 -5.22
N PHE A 34 5.85 -0.08 -4.43
CA PHE A 34 7.08 -0.39 -3.70
C PHE A 34 8.27 -0.64 -4.63
N GLU A 35 8.07 -1.28 -5.78
CA GLU A 35 9.10 -1.46 -6.79
C GLU A 35 9.52 -0.13 -7.42
N THR A 36 8.56 0.69 -7.83
CA THR A 36 8.83 2.01 -8.43
C THR A 36 9.57 2.93 -7.47
N ALA A 37 9.21 2.89 -6.18
CA ALA A 37 9.87 3.64 -5.12
C ALA A 37 11.15 2.97 -4.58
N SER A 38 11.58 1.82 -5.15
CA SER A 38 12.75 1.05 -4.71
C SER A 38 12.76 0.74 -3.20
N VAL A 39 11.58 0.46 -2.64
CA VAL A 39 11.42 0.12 -1.22
C VAL A 39 11.99 -1.27 -0.97
N ARG A 40 12.93 -1.35 -0.02
CA ARG A 40 13.58 -2.60 0.39
C ARG A 40 12.59 -3.55 1.03
N SER A 41 12.75 -4.85 0.79
CA SER A 41 11.84 -5.89 1.30
C SER A 41 11.66 -5.86 2.82
N GLU A 42 12.68 -5.46 3.57
CA GLU A 42 12.64 -5.30 5.04
C GLU A 42 11.72 -4.17 5.52
N ASP A 43 11.55 -3.13 4.70
CA ASP A 43 10.72 -1.98 5.01
C ASP A 43 9.30 -2.13 4.46
N ARG A 44 9.10 -2.91 3.38
CA ARG A 44 7.77 -3.21 2.84
C ARG A 44 6.82 -3.73 3.91
N ARG A 45 7.27 -4.68 4.75
CA ARG A 45 6.46 -5.22 5.86
C ARG A 45 6.07 -4.18 6.90
N LYS A 46 6.92 -3.18 7.14
CA LYS A 46 6.63 -2.11 8.11
C LYS A 46 5.68 -1.06 7.53
N LEU A 47 5.75 -0.85 6.22
CA LEU A 47 4.97 0.16 5.51
C LEU A 47 3.59 -0.35 5.10
N LEU A 48 3.46 -1.63 4.76
CA LEU A 48 2.20 -2.24 4.32
C LEU A 48 1.01 -1.96 5.28
N PRO A 49 1.17 -2.07 6.62
CA PRO A 49 0.12 -1.72 7.58
C PRO A 49 -0.44 -0.29 7.45
N MET A 50 0.34 0.66 6.93
CA MET A 50 -0.10 2.06 6.80
C MET A 50 -1.18 2.26 5.74
N TYR A 51 -1.32 1.32 4.81
CA TYR A 51 -2.29 1.41 3.73
C TYR A 51 -3.63 0.74 4.08
N PHE A 52 -3.77 0.15 5.27
CA PHE A 52 -5.05 -0.35 5.76
C PHE A 52 -5.79 0.73 6.55
N LEU A 53 -7.05 0.97 6.19
CA LEU A 53 -7.98 1.88 6.86
C LEU A 53 -9.30 1.17 7.19
N GLY A 54 -10.22 1.88 7.84
CA GLY A 54 -11.55 1.36 8.12
C GLY A 54 -11.54 0.06 8.94
N ASP A 55 -12.34 -0.92 8.51
CA ASP A 55 -12.45 -2.22 9.17
C ASP A 55 -11.20 -3.10 8.96
N ALA A 56 -10.52 -2.96 7.83
CA ALA A 56 -9.29 -3.69 7.57
C ALA A 56 -8.17 -3.35 8.56
N LYS A 57 -8.17 -2.15 9.16
CA LYS A 57 -7.21 -1.80 10.24
C LYS A 57 -7.35 -2.66 11.50
N LYS A 58 -8.50 -3.33 11.68
CA LYS A 58 -8.79 -4.22 12.81
C LYS A 58 -8.38 -5.67 12.54
N TRP A 59 -7.95 -6.00 11.32
CA TRP A 59 -7.48 -7.34 10.98
C TRP A 59 -6.14 -7.57 11.68
N ASP A 60 -5.98 -8.73 12.33
CA ASP A 60 -4.71 -9.10 12.94
C ASP A 60 -3.75 -9.56 11.83
N PHE A 61 -2.57 -8.92 11.75
CA PHE A 61 -1.52 -9.18 10.76
C PHE A 61 -0.23 -9.66 11.42
#